data_AF-A0A9J6RKJ6-F1
#
_entry.id   AF-A0A9J6RKJ6-F1
#
_cell.length_a   1.000
_cell.length_b   1.000
_cell.length_c   1.000
_cell.angle_alpha   90.00
_cell.angle_beta   90.00
_cell.angle_gamma   90.00
#
_symmetry.space_group_name_H-M   'P 1'
#
loop_
_entity.id
_entity.type
_entity.pdbx_description
1 polymer ?
#
loop_
_entity_poly.entity_id
_entity_poly.type
_entity_poly.pdbx_seq_one_letter_code
_entity_poly.pdbx_strand_id
1 'polypeptide(L)'
;MQLPTYEKDHYELDNGEEIHREYPDSFWIPDSEVRESLSAGDLVKLIFRMEEKKGSDDVSVERMWVEVTNKHESLYEGVLDNDPSGSNCVHCGQTVYFQPCHVIAVHDE
;
A
#
# COMPACT_ATOMS: atom_id res chain seq x y z
N MET A 1 11.79 8.58 -7.37
CA MET A 1 10.59 7.82 -6.96
C MET A 1 11.09 6.49 -6.45
N GLN A 2 10.79 6.15 -5.21
CA GLN A 2 11.28 4.93 -4.59
C GLN A 2 10.19 4.38 -3.67
N LEU A 3 10.18 3.07 -3.49
CA LEU A 3 9.34 2.44 -2.49
C LEU A 3 9.75 2.88 -1.08
N PRO A 4 8.80 2.92 -0.13
CA PRO A 4 9.11 3.19 1.26
C PRO A 4 9.92 2.05 1.86
N THR A 5 10.86 2.36 2.74
CA THR A 5 11.58 1.36 3.54
C THR A 5 11.59 1.75 5.00
N TYR A 6 11.78 0.78 5.90
CA TYR A 6 11.86 1.04 7.33
C TYR A 6 12.93 2.08 7.69
N GLU A 7 14.12 1.98 7.10
CA GLU A 7 15.25 2.83 7.48
C GLU A 7 15.02 4.31 7.20
N LYS A 8 14.20 4.62 6.19
CA LYS A 8 13.95 5.98 5.76
C LYS A 8 12.57 6.49 6.16
N ASP A 9 11.57 5.64 5.98
CA ASP A 9 10.16 6.01 6.04
C ASP A 9 9.47 5.42 7.27
N HIS A 10 10.11 4.49 8.00
CA HIS A 10 9.57 3.78 9.16
C HIS A 10 8.35 2.90 8.85
N TYR A 11 8.15 2.59 7.57
CA TYR A 11 7.18 1.63 7.09
C TYR A 11 7.61 1.02 5.76
N GLU A 12 7.00 -0.10 5.42
CA GLU A 12 7.04 -0.72 4.11
C GLU A 12 5.63 -1.18 3.69
N LEU A 13 5.51 -1.64 2.45
CA LEU A 13 4.28 -2.19 1.91
C LEU A 13 4.44 -3.70 1.71
N ASP A 14 3.52 -4.49 2.27
CA ASP A 14 3.58 -5.94 2.06
C ASP A 14 3.22 -6.30 0.62
N ASN A 15 3.85 -7.36 0.10
CA ASN A 15 3.55 -7.92 -1.21
C ASN A 15 2.26 -8.75 -1.18
N GLY A 16 1.18 -8.21 -1.72
CA GLY A 16 -0.12 -8.86 -1.81
C GLY A 16 -0.11 -10.15 -2.65
N GLU A 17 0.73 -10.22 -3.68
CA GLU A 17 0.87 -11.44 -4.50
C GLU A 17 1.53 -12.59 -3.73
N GLU A 18 2.51 -12.28 -2.87
CA GLU A 18 3.15 -13.28 -2.00
C GLU A 18 2.16 -13.81 -0.96
N ILE A 19 1.40 -12.93 -0.32
CA ILE A 19 0.37 -13.31 0.65
C ILE A 19 -0.73 -14.13 -0.04
N HIS A 20 -1.17 -13.74 -1.23
CA HIS A 20 -2.12 -14.51 -2.01
C HIS A 20 -1.58 -15.90 -2.37
N ARG A 21 -0.29 -16.01 -2.75
CA ARG A 21 0.35 -17.29 -3.05
C ARG A 21 0.42 -18.21 -1.83
N GLU A 22 0.63 -17.65 -0.64
CA GLU A 22 0.66 -18.39 0.62
C GLU A 22 -0.74 -18.79 1.10
N TYR A 23 -1.74 -17.94 0.88
CA TYR A 23 -3.12 -18.09 1.36
C TYR A 23 -4.18 -17.90 0.25
N PRO A 24 -4.15 -18.68 -0.84
CA PRO A 24 -4.96 -18.42 -2.04
C PRO A 24 -6.47 -18.51 -1.79
N ASP A 25 -6.89 -19.36 -0.85
CA ASP A 25 -8.31 -19.60 -0.53
C ASP A 25 -8.91 -18.53 0.40
N SER A 26 -8.08 -17.78 1.13
CA SER A 26 -8.54 -16.82 2.16
C SER A 26 -8.07 -15.39 1.94
N PHE A 27 -7.12 -15.17 1.02
CA PHE A 27 -6.58 -13.86 0.71
C PHE A 27 -6.69 -13.63 -0.79
N TRP A 28 -7.84 -13.12 -1.24
CA TRP A 28 -8.05 -12.75 -2.64
C TRP A 28 -7.44 -11.38 -2.95
N ILE A 29 -6.88 -11.23 -4.15
CA ILE A 29 -6.42 -9.96 -4.70
C ILE A 29 -6.97 -9.77 -6.12
N PRO A 30 -7.08 -8.53 -6.63
CA PRO A 30 -7.46 -8.29 -8.01
C PRO A 30 -6.49 -8.93 -9.01
N ASP A 31 -7.01 -9.27 -10.19
CA ASP A 31 -6.21 -9.84 -11.28
C ASP A 31 -5.04 -8.90 -11.67
N SER A 32 -3.97 -9.48 -12.21
CA SER A 32 -2.77 -8.70 -12.59
C SER A 32 -3.09 -7.59 -13.58
N GLU A 33 -3.97 -7.84 -14.56
CA GLU A 33 -4.38 -6.85 -15.55
C GLU A 33 -4.99 -5.61 -14.88
N VAL A 34 -5.86 -5.79 -13.88
CA VAL A 34 -6.47 -4.69 -13.11
C VAL A 34 -5.41 -3.89 -12.34
N ARG A 35 -4.48 -4.58 -11.67
CA ARG A 35 -3.42 -3.94 -10.86
C ARG A 35 -2.38 -3.24 -11.73
N GLU A 36 -2.18 -3.69 -12.95
CA GLU A 36 -1.26 -3.11 -13.94
C GLU A 36 -1.91 -1.99 -14.78
N SER A 37 -3.24 -1.85 -14.76
CA SER A 37 -3.98 -0.87 -15.55
C SER A 37 -4.47 0.36 -14.77
N LEU A 38 -4.02 0.55 -13.52
CA LEU A 38 -4.49 1.67 -12.69
C LEU A 38 -4.19 3.04 -13.32
N SER A 39 -5.08 3.98 -13.05
CA SER A 39 -5.08 5.36 -13.53
C SER A 39 -5.31 6.35 -12.39
N ALA A 40 -5.01 7.62 -12.62
CA ALA A 40 -5.28 8.67 -11.64
C ALA A 40 -6.79 8.73 -11.31
N GLY A 41 -7.13 8.81 -10.03
CA GLY A 41 -8.48 8.74 -9.49
C GLY A 41 -8.90 7.36 -8.98
N ASP A 42 -8.18 6.29 -9.34
CA ASP A 42 -8.47 4.95 -8.80
C ASP A 42 -8.18 4.90 -7.31
N LEU A 43 -9.08 4.31 -6.52
CA LEU A 43 -8.88 4.10 -5.09
C LEU A 43 -8.48 2.65 -4.85
N VAL A 44 -7.27 2.44 -4.34
CA VAL A 44 -6.69 1.09 -4.13
C VAL A 44 -6.36 0.85 -2.67
N LYS A 45 -6.47 -0.40 -2.24
CA LYS A 45 -6.11 -0.81 -0.88
C LYS A 45 -4.74 -1.46 -0.88
N LEU A 46 -3.89 -1.04 0.04
CA LEU A 46 -2.53 -1.56 0.27
C LEU A 46 -2.41 -2.07 1.71
N ILE A 47 -1.38 -2.86 1.99
CA ILE A 47 -1.02 -3.28 3.36
C ILE A 47 0.21 -2.49 3.79
N PHE A 48 0.06 -1.68 4.83
CA PHE A 48 1.15 -0.94 5.43
C PHE A 48 1.65 -1.68 6.66
N ARG A 49 2.95 -1.96 6.67
CA ARG A 49 3.66 -2.51 7.82
C ARG A 49 4.55 -1.43 8.38
N MET A 50 4.21 -0.92 9.57
CA MET A 50 4.72 0.34 10.10
C MET A 50 5.27 0.13 11.50
N GLU A 51 6.33 0.83 11.87
CA GLU A 51 6.69 0.96 13.28
C GLU A 51 5.54 1.67 14.03
N GLU A 52 5.17 1.22 15.24
CA GLU A 52 4.14 1.91 16.03
C GLU A 52 4.57 3.35 16.38
N LYS A 53 5.87 3.51 16.63
CA LYS A 53 6.53 4.81 16.81
C LYS A 53 7.87 4.79 16.11
N LYS A 54 8.31 5.94 15.60
CA LYS A 54 9.65 6.05 14.98
C LYS A 54 10.75 5.49 15.89
N GLY A 55 11.44 4.46 15.40
CA GLY A 55 12.52 3.74 16.08
C GLY A 55 12.07 2.70 17.10
N SER A 56 10.79 2.30 17.13
CA SER A 56 10.32 1.19 17.97
C SER A 56 10.49 -0.16 17.29
N ASP A 57 10.78 -1.19 18.08
CA ASP A 57 10.76 -2.59 17.60
C ASP A 57 9.31 -3.11 17.38
N ASP A 58 8.32 -2.43 17.95
CA ASP A 58 6.90 -2.77 17.79
C ASP A 58 6.37 -2.35 16.41
N VAL A 59 5.62 -3.25 15.77
CA VAL A 59 5.10 -3.08 14.40
C VAL A 59 3.57 -3.18 14.40
N SER A 60 2.93 -2.21 13.76
CA SER A 60 1.51 -2.23 13.40
C SER A 60 1.33 -2.57 11.92
N VAL A 61 0.28 -3.33 11.60
CA VAL A 61 -0.08 -3.69 10.22
C VAL A 61 -1.51 -3.27 9.95
N GLU A 62 -1.71 -2.39 8.96
CA GLU A 62 -3.02 -1.85 8.60
C GLU A 62 -3.27 -1.97 7.09
N ARG A 63 -4.53 -2.21 6.71
CA ARG A 63 -4.98 -2.18 5.32
C ARG A 63 -5.63 -0.84 5.03
N MET A 64 -5.00 -0.02 4.21
CA MET A 64 -5.41 1.38 4.01
C MET A 64 -5.63 1.71 2.54
N TRP A 65 -6.55 2.63 2.28
CA TRP A 65 -6.87 3.14 0.95
C TRP A 65 -5.91 4.24 0.51
N VAL A 66 -5.53 4.22 -0.75
CA VAL A 66 -4.66 5.20 -1.41
C VAL A 66 -5.31 5.59 -2.72
N GLU A 67 -5.54 6.88 -2.93
CA GLU A 67 -5.98 7.43 -4.22
C GLU A 67 -4.78 7.53 -5.15
N VAL A 68 -4.84 6.89 -6.32
CA VAL A 68 -3.79 7.01 -7.33
C VAL A 68 -3.82 8.41 -7.91
N THR A 69 -2.67 9.09 -7.93
CA THR A 69 -2.52 10.42 -8.53
C THR A 69 -1.71 10.39 -9.81
N ASN A 70 -0.80 9.41 -9.96
CA ASN A 70 0.01 9.28 -11.16
C ASN A 70 0.48 7.84 -11.41
N LYS A 71 0.75 7.53 -12.68
CA LYS A 71 1.35 6.28 -13.13
C LYS A 71 2.70 6.55 -13.77
N HIS A 72 3.71 5.84 -13.27
CA HIS A 72 5.08 5.84 -13.80
C HIS A 72 5.38 4.46 -14.43
N GLU A 73 6.52 4.28 -15.09
CA GLU A 73 6.82 3.05 -15.85
C GLU A 73 6.70 1.76 -15.02
N SER A 74 7.10 1.78 -13.74
CA SER A 74 7.11 0.61 -12.86
C SER A 74 6.52 0.85 -11.47
N LEU A 75 5.97 2.05 -11.24
CA LEU A 75 5.48 2.51 -9.95
C LEU A 75 4.20 3.32 -10.14
N TYR A 76 3.36 3.29 -9.12
CA TYR A 76 2.29 4.24 -8.92
C TYR A 76 2.68 5.25 -7.86
N GLU A 77 2.15 6.44 -8.01
CA GLU A 77 2.13 7.48 -7.00
C GLU A 77 0.68 7.68 -6.57
N GLY A 78 0.46 7.79 -5.27
CA GLY A 78 -0.85 8.06 -4.73
C GLY A 78 -0.80 8.83 -3.43
N VAL A 79 -1.97 9.17 -2.92
CA VAL A 79 -2.16 9.89 -1.67
C VAL A 79 -2.94 9.00 -0.71
N LEU A 80 -2.43 8.83 0.50
CA LEU A 80 -3.09 8.03 1.54
C LEU A 80 -4.42 8.66 1.95
N ASP A 81 -5.52 7.92 1.79
CA ASP A 81 -6.90 8.33 2.11
C ASP A 81 -7.43 7.57 3.34
N ASN A 82 -6.61 7.50 4.37
CA ASN A 82 -6.90 6.82 5.62
C ASN A 82 -6.16 7.51 6.76
N ASP A 83 -6.81 7.65 7.92
CA ASP A 83 -6.15 8.04 9.17
C ASP A 83 -5.56 6.80 9.87
N PRO A 84 -4.23 6.64 9.95
CA PRO A 84 -3.61 5.48 10.59
C PRO A 84 -3.91 5.44 12.08
N SER A 85 -4.21 4.26 12.62
CA SER A 85 -4.63 4.10 14.02
C SER A 85 -3.50 3.60 14.93
N GLY A 86 -2.56 2.82 14.39
CA GLY A 86 -1.51 2.15 15.14
C GLY A 86 -0.10 2.68 14.91
N SER A 87 0.07 3.79 14.17
CA SER A 87 1.39 4.38 13.92
C SER A 87 1.35 5.90 13.81
N ASN A 88 2.43 6.56 14.25
CA ASN A 88 2.69 7.99 13.99
C ASN A 88 3.73 8.23 12.87
N CYS A 89 4.16 7.17 12.19
CA CYS A 89 5.12 7.21 11.09
C CYS A 89 4.46 7.59 9.76
N VAL A 90 3.17 7.25 9.63
CA VAL A 90 2.34 7.44 8.44
C VAL A 90 1.22 8.42 8.77
N HIS A 91 0.81 9.27 7.83
CA HIS A 91 -0.29 10.22 8.02
C HIS A 91 -1.16 10.37 6.77
N CYS A 92 -2.46 10.59 6.98
CA CYS A 92 -3.41 10.90 5.90
C CYS A 92 -2.91 12.08 5.05
N GLY A 93 -3.12 12.00 3.74
CA GLY A 93 -2.66 13.00 2.77
C GLY A 93 -1.21 12.89 2.34
N GLN A 94 -0.42 11.95 2.89
CA GLN A 94 0.97 11.77 2.47
C GLN A 94 1.07 11.08 1.11
N THR A 95 2.11 11.41 0.35
CA THR A 95 2.45 10.71 -0.89
C THR A 95 2.97 9.31 -0.59
N VAL A 96 2.47 8.31 -1.32
CA VAL A 96 2.87 6.90 -1.23
C VAL A 96 3.28 6.43 -2.63
N TYR A 97 4.41 5.74 -2.71
CA TYR A 97 4.84 5.07 -3.94
C TYR A 97 4.69 3.57 -3.76
N PHE A 98 4.08 2.90 -4.74
CA PHE A 98 3.79 1.47 -4.66
C PHE A 98 3.83 0.81 -6.04
N GLN A 99 3.78 -0.53 -6.07
CA GLN A 99 3.81 -1.36 -7.27
C GLN A 99 2.49 -2.12 -7.42
N PRO A 100 2.18 -2.65 -8.61
CA PRO A 100 1.03 -3.53 -8.82
C PRO A 100 0.94 -4.66 -7.78
N CYS A 101 2.08 -5.26 -7.37
CA CYS A 101 2.12 -6.35 -6.41
C CYS A 101 1.64 -5.99 -4.99
N HIS A 102 1.61 -4.69 -4.63
CA HIS A 102 1.13 -4.24 -3.32
C HIS A 102 -0.41 -4.05 -3.28
N VAL A 103 -1.08 -4.06 -4.44
CA VAL A 103 -2.52 -3.78 -4.54
C VAL A 103 -3.32 -5.02 -4.14
N ILE A 104 -4.10 -4.90 -3.07
CA ILE A 104 -4.90 -6.00 -2.51
C ILE A 104 -6.42 -5.82 -2.70
N ALA A 105 -6.85 -4.62 -3.11
CA ALA A 105 -8.21 -4.36 -3.59
C ALA A 105 -8.22 -3.08 -4.44
N VAL A 106 -9.18 -2.97 -5.34
CA VAL A 106 -9.54 -1.74 -6.06
C VAL A 106 -11.00 -1.43 -5.71
N HIS A 107 -11.33 -0.18 -5.47
CA HIS A 107 -12.71 0.24 -5.22
C HIS A 107 -13.46 0.31 -6.55
N ASP A 108 -14.44 -0.56 -6.74
CA ASP A 108 -15.41 -0.45 -7.83
C ASP A 108 -16.59 0.42 -7.36
N GLU A 109 -16.96 1.44 -8.14
CA GLU A 109 -18.17 2.26 -7.89
C GLU A 109 -19.49 1.47 -7.99
#